data_AF-A0A5M8P503-F1
#
_entry.id   AF-A0A5M8P503-F1
#
_cell.length_a   1.000
_cell.length_b   1.000
_cell.length_c   1.000
_cell.angle_alpha   90.00
_cell.angle_beta   90.00
_cell.angle_gamma   90.00
#
_symmetry.space_group_name_H-M   'P 1'
#
loop_
_entity.id
_entity.type
_entity.pdbx_description
1 polymer ?
#
loop_
_entity_poly.entity_id
_entity_poly.type
_entity_poly.pdbx_seq_one_letter_code
_entity_poly.pdbx_strand_id
1 'polypeptide(L)'
;MKVILKEILEDRSYTEGGTVLFQIAEIAVNTGDTVYVDMQDVTAIPTLFMNTSFGNLMDKYGIDKIKKLFRFNNATRIQINRIQKYFNDFQILYNQLV
;
A
#
# COMPACT_ATOMS: atom_id res chain seq x y z
N MET A 1 8.89 2.18 10.57
CA MET A 1 8.64 3.51 9.98
C MET A 1 7.16 3.86 10.08
N LYS A 2 6.81 5.03 10.63
CA LYS A 2 5.41 5.51 10.70
C LYS A 2 5.10 6.33 9.46
N VAL A 3 3.91 6.15 8.89
CA VAL A 3 3.37 6.90 7.77
C VAL A 3 1.98 7.41 8.13
N ILE A 4 1.73 8.71 7.99
CA ILE A 4 0.40 9.30 8.16
C ILE A 4 -0.23 9.43 6.78
N LEU A 5 -1.21 8.58 6.48
CA LEU A 5 -1.75 8.50 5.12
C LEU A 5 -2.48 9.78 4.70
N LYS A 6 -3.09 10.49 5.66
CA LYS A 6 -3.71 11.81 5.44
C LYS A 6 -2.72 12.81 4.87
N GLU A 7 -1.52 12.91 5.45
CA GLU A 7 -0.45 13.83 5.00
C GLU A 7 0.11 13.45 3.63
N ILE A 8 0.10 12.15 3.29
CA ILE A 8 0.46 11.67 1.94
C ILE A 8 -0.58 12.11 0.91
N LEU A 9 -1.86 12.16 1.29
CA LEU A 9 -2.96 12.51 0.38
C LEU A 9 -3.30 14.00 0.36
N GLU A 10 -2.82 14.77 1.33
CA GLU A 10 -3.06 16.22 1.44
C GLU A 10 -2.49 16.94 0.23
N ASP A 11 -3.36 17.69 -0.46
CA ASP A 11 -3.08 18.44 -1.70
C ASP A 11 -2.42 17.63 -2.82
N ARG A 12 -2.59 16.30 -2.81
CA ARG A 12 -2.07 15.38 -3.84
C ARG A 12 -3.18 14.60 -4.51
N SER A 13 -2.99 14.31 -5.79
CA SER A 13 -3.78 13.28 -6.45
C SER A 13 -3.48 11.90 -5.84
N TYR A 14 -4.39 10.94 -6.04
CA TYR A 14 -4.19 9.56 -5.61
C TYR A 14 -2.94 8.91 -6.22
N THR A 15 -2.59 9.28 -7.45
CA THR A 15 -1.38 8.80 -8.15
C THR A 15 -0.11 9.33 -7.49
N GLU A 16 -0.08 10.62 -7.16
CA GLU A 16 1.06 11.26 -6.49
C GLU A 16 1.22 10.73 -5.07
N GLY A 17 0.13 10.65 -4.30
CA GLY A 17 0.16 10.07 -2.96
C GLY A 17 0.62 8.61 -2.97
N GLY A 18 0.15 7.81 -3.93
CA GLY A 18 0.59 6.42 -4.07
C GLY A 18 2.08 6.31 -4.41
N THR A 19 2.60 7.20 -5.25
CA THR A 19 4.03 7.30 -5.57
C THR A 19 4.87 7.66 -4.33
N VAL A 20 4.39 8.57 -3.49
CA VAL A 20 5.05 8.91 -2.21
C VAL A 20 5.09 7.70 -1.27
N LEU A 21 3.97 6.98 -1.12
CA LEU A 21 3.93 5.77 -0.31
C LEU A 21 4.88 4.69 -0.85
N PHE A 22 4.98 4.52 -2.17
CA PHE A 22 5.94 3.63 -2.82
C PHE A 22 7.37 3.97 -2.39
N GLN A 23 7.78 5.23 -2.52
CA GLN A 23 9.15 5.67 -2.21
C GLN A 23 9.52 5.43 -0.74
N ILE A 24 8.61 5.75 0.18
CA ILE A 24 8.80 5.53 1.61
C ILE A 24 8.92 4.03 1.92
N ALA A 25 8.03 3.22 1.35
CA ALA A 25 8.01 1.78 1.57
C ALA A 25 9.21 1.08 0.92
N GLU A 26 9.71 1.58 -0.20
CA GLU A 26 10.92 1.06 -0.85
C GLU A 26 12.16 1.22 0.04
N ILE A 27 12.28 2.35 0.75
CA ILE A 27 13.33 2.51 1.77
C ILE A 27 13.19 1.42 2.84
N ALA A 28 11.97 1.21 3.36
CA ALA A 28 11.72 0.19 4.38
C ALA A 28 12.01 -1.24 3.90
N VAL A 29 11.73 -1.55 2.62
CA VAL A 29 12.09 -2.83 1.99
C VAL A 29 13.60 -3.06 2.02
N ASN A 30 14.39 -2.02 1.79
CA ASN A 30 15.85 -2.08 1.73
C ASN A 30 16.50 -2.08 3.11
N THR A 31 15.87 -1.47 4.12
CA THR A 31 16.36 -1.46 5.51
C THR A 31 15.82 -2.62 6.35
N GLY A 32 14.83 -3.36 5.85
CA GLY A 32 14.16 -4.44 6.61
C GLY A 32 13.14 -3.92 7.63
N ASP A 33 12.75 -2.65 7.56
CA ASP A 33 11.78 -2.04 8.46
C ASP A 33 10.33 -2.44 8.13
N THR A 34 9.45 -2.34 9.13
CA THR A 34 7.99 -2.40 8.92
C THR A 34 7.42 -1.00 8.72
N VAL A 35 6.48 -0.86 7.77
CA VAL A 35 5.74 0.38 7.51
C VAL A 35 4.40 0.35 8.25
N TYR A 36 4.25 1.21 9.25
CA TYR A 36 3.00 1.40 10.00
C TYR A 36 2.22 2.56 9.39
N VAL A 37 1.17 2.25 8.65
CA VAL A 37 0.32 3.22 7.95
C VAL A 37 -0.84 3.59 8.87
N ASP A 38 -0.85 4.84 9.32
CA ASP A 38 -1.95 5.45 10.04
C ASP A 38 -3.02 5.93 9.06
N MET A 39 -4.21 5.37 9.17
CA MET A 39 -5.34 5.62 8.26
C MET A 39 -6.40 6.56 8.86
N GLN A 40 -6.10 7.21 9.99
CA GLN A 40 -6.99 8.19 10.59
C GLN A 40 -7.38 9.30 9.59
N ASP A 41 -8.66 9.67 9.59
CA ASP A 41 -9.29 10.65 8.70
C ASP A 41 -9.23 10.36 7.19
N VAL A 42 -8.72 9.19 6.78
CA VAL A 42 -8.79 8.74 5.39
C VAL A 42 -10.09 7.96 5.21
N THR A 43 -10.91 8.35 4.24
CA THR A 43 -12.22 7.71 4.00
C THR A 43 -12.17 6.64 2.92
N ALA A 44 -11.25 6.75 1.95
CA ALA A 44 -11.13 5.83 0.84
C ALA A 44 -9.66 5.63 0.41
N ILE A 45 -9.37 4.43 -0.11
CA ILE A 45 -8.11 4.11 -0.81
C ILE A 45 -8.45 3.61 -2.22
N PRO A 46 -8.53 4.50 -3.21
CA PRO A 46 -8.84 4.14 -4.58
C PRO A 46 -7.82 3.18 -5.21
N THR A 47 -8.24 2.45 -6.24
CA THR A 47 -7.37 1.51 -6.96
C THR A 47 -6.17 2.23 -7.61
N LEU A 48 -6.35 3.46 -8.09
CA LEU A 48 -5.24 4.27 -8.63
C LEU A 48 -4.11 4.48 -7.61
N PHE A 49 -4.48 4.77 -6.35
CA PHE A 49 -3.53 4.88 -5.25
C PHE A 49 -2.83 3.55 -4.99
N MET A 50 -3.59 2.45 -4.92
CA MET A 50 -3.03 1.12 -4.64
C MET A 50 -2.11 0.63 -5.76
N ASN A 51 -2.43 0.91 -7.04
CA ASN A 51 -1.59 0.55 -8.18
C ASN A 51 -0.24 1.24 -8.12
N THR A 52 -0.24 2.55 -7.87
CA THR A 52 0.99 3.35 -7.82
C THR A 52 1.82 3.12 -6.57
N SER A 53 1.21 2.57 -5.50
CA SER A 53 1.89 2.16 -4.26
C SER A 53 2.13 0.65 -4.19
N PHE A 54 1.17 -0.10 -3.64
CA PHE A 54 1.27 -1.53 -3.39
C PHE A 54 1.50 -2.35 -4.67
N GLY A 55 0.80 -2.05 -5.76
CA GLY A 55 0.95 -2.74 -7.05
C GLY A 55 2.39 -2.70 -7.54
N ASN A 56 2.93 -1.49 -7.71
CA ASN A 56 4.33 -1.28 -8.10
C ASN A 56 5.34 -1.94 -7.15
N LEU A 57 5.09 -1.93 -5.83
CA LEU A 57 5.93 -2.63 -4.86
C LEU A 57 5.87 -4.15 -5.04
N MET A 58 4.68 -4.71 -5.26
CA MET A 58 4.48 -6.15 -5.44
C MET A 58 5.10 -6.63 -6.76
N ASP A 59 4.97 -5.85 -7.84
CA ASP A 59 5.64 -6.12 -9.12
C ASP A 59 7.16 -6.17 -8.95
N LYS A 60 7.74 -5.25 -8.17
CA LYS A 60 9.19 -5.13 -8.00
C LYS A 60 9.79 -6.12 -7.01
N TYR A 61 9.09 -6.42 -5.92
CA TYR A 61 9.65 -7.12 -4.75
C TYR A 61 8.93 -8.42 -4.39
N GLY A 62 7.83 -8.75 -5.07
CA GLY A 62 7.02 -9.92 -4.82
C GLY A 62 5.99 -9.73 -3.69
N ILE A 63 4.83 -10.36 -3.88
CA ILE A 63 3.65 -10.18 -3.05
C ILE A 63 3.92 -10.58 -1.59
N ASP A 64 4.60 -11.70 -1.35
CA ASP A 64 4.85 -12.20 0.01
C ASP A 64 5.73 -11.26 0.84
N LYS A 65 6.68 -10.58 0.21
CA LYS A 65 7.53 -9.59 0.87
C LYS A 65 6.70 -8.38 1.26
N ILE A 66 5.87 -7.89 0.35
CA ILE A 66 5.04 -6.70 0.58
C ILE A 66 3.91 -6.94 1.59
N LYS A 67 3.30 -8.13 1.60
CA LYS A 67 2.32 -8.52 2.64
C LYS A 67 2.89 -8.42 4.05
N LYS A 68 4.17 -8.74 4.23
CA LYS A 68 4.85 -8.69 5.54
C LYS A 68 5.30 -7.28 5.92
N LEU A 69 5.55 -6.42 4.93
CA LEU A 69 6.07 -5.06 5.10
C LEU A 69 5.09 -4.12 5.81
N PHE A 70 3.80 -4.19 5.50
CA PHE A 70 2.82 -3.21 5.96
C PHE A 70 2.07 -3.65 7.23
N ARG A 71 1.81 -2.68 8.10
CA ARG A 71 0.85 -2.76 9.21
C ARG A 71 -0.05 -1.54 9.15
N PHE A 72 -1.36 -1.72 9.31
CA PHE A 72 -2.35 -0.65 9.19
C PHE A 72 -2.95 -0.33 10.55
N ASN A 73 -2.87 0.93 10.96
CA ASN A 73 -3.40 1.46 12.20
C ASN A 73 -4.58 2.40 11.90
N ASN A 74 -5.54 2.50 12.81
CA ASN A 74 -6.72 3.36 12.67
C ASN A 74 -7.54 3.12 11.37
N ALA A 75 -7.43 1.92 10.81
CA ALA A 75 -8.13 1.51 9.62
C ALA A 75 -9.50 0.92 9.98
N THR A 76 -10.53 1.30 9.23
CA THR A 76 -11.84 0.64 9.32
C THR A 76 -11.78 -0.76 8.71
N ARG A 77 -12.69 -1.64 9.14
CA ARG A 77 -12.81 -2.99 8.57
C ARG A 77 -13.04 -2.97 7.05
N ILE A 78 -13.78 -1.98 6.55
CA ILE A 78 -14.05 -1.83 5.12
C ILE A 78 -12.75 -1.54 4.35
N GLN A 79 -11.89 -0.67 4.89
CA GLN A 79 -10.60 -0.35 4.28
C GLN A 79 -9.66 -1.56 4.28
N ILE A 80 -9.57 -2.30 5.40
CA ILE A 80 -8.77 -3.52 5.48
C ILE A 80 -9.26 -4.55 4.45
N ASN A 81 -10.58 -4.80 4.37
CA ASN A 81 -11.14 -5.72 3.38
C ASN A 81 -10.82 -5.29 1.95
N ARG A 82 -10.83 -3.98 1.67
CA ARG A 82 -10.49 -3.44 0.35
C ARG A 82 -9.03 -3.69 -0.02
N ILE A 83 -8.10 -3.46 0.92
CA ILE A 83 -6.66 -3.73 0.72
C ILE A 83 -6.45 -5.24 0.54
N GLN A 84 -7.05 -6.08 1.37
CA GLN A 84 -6.96 -7.54 1.24
C GLN A 84 -7.47 -8.02 -0.10
N LYS A 85 -8.63 -7.51 -0.55
CA LYS A 85 -9.17 -7.84 -1.87
C LYS A 85 -8.17 -7.48 -2.96
N TYR A 86 -7.59 -6.28 -2.92
CA TYR A 86 -6.60 -5.84 -3.90
C TYR A 86 -5.38 -6.78 -3.97
N PHE A 87 -4.79 -7.14 -2.83
CA PHE A 87 -3.66 -8.07 -2.77
C PHE A 87 -4.02 -9.47 -3.28
N ASN A 88 -5.23 -9.95 -3.00
CA ASN A 88 -5.69 -11.26 -3.47
C ASN A 88 -5.96 -11.26 -4.98
N ASP A 89 -6.63 -10.23 -5.50
CA ASP A 89 -6.87 -10.07 -6.94
C ASP A 89 -5.54 -10.02 -7.70
N PHE A 90 -4.58 -9.25 -7.19
CA PHE A 90 -3.24 -9.17 -7.76
C PHE A 90 -2.53 -10.54 -7.76
N GLN A 91 -2.58 -11.30 -6.66
CA GLN A 91 -1.99 -12.64 -6.59
C GLN A 91 -2.62 -13.60 -7.60
N ILE A 92 -3.95 -13.56 -7.76
CA ILE A 92 -4.66 -14.41 -8.71
C ILE A 92 -4.19 -14.10 -10.14
N LEU A 93 -4.13 -12.82 -10.50
CA LEU A 93 -3.65 -12.39 -11.81
C LEU A 93 -2.20 -12.79 -12.05
N TYR A 94 -1.32 -12.57 -11.06
CA TYR A 94 0.08 -12.96 -11.17
C TYR A 94 0.23 -14.45 -11.44
N ASN A 95 -0.47 -15.31 -10.69
CA ASN A 95 -0.43 -16.77 -10.84
C ASN A 95 -1.01 -17.28 -12.18
N GLN A 96 -1.72 -16.44 -12.95
CA GLN A 96 -2.21 -16.81 -14.29
C GLN A 96 -1.19 -16.51 -15.40
N LEU A 97 -0.18 -15.69 -15.11
CA LEU A 97 0.81 -15.21 -16.09
C LEU A 97 2.16 -15.94 -15.99
N VAL A 98 2.36 -16.76 -14.96
CA VAL A 98 3.55 -17.60 -14.70
C VAL A 98 3.14 -19.06 -14.59
#